data_AF-A0A952L1Z2-F1
#
_entry.id   AF-A0A952L1Z2-F1
#
_cell.length_a   1.000
_cell.length_b   1.000
_cell.length_c   1.000
_cell.angle_alpha   90.00
_cell.angle_beta   90.00
_cell.angle_gamma   90.00
#
_symmetry.space_group_name_H-M   'P 1'
#
loop_
_entity.id
_entity.type
_entity.pdbx_description
1 polymer ?
#
loop_
_entity_poly.entity_id
_entity_poly.type
_entity_poly.pdbx_seq_one_letter_code
_entity_poly.pdbx_strand_id
1 'polypeptide(L)'
;MVCAVLRRTQNFCMGVWQQTGPFSYHLNHFALSYNSAGVLDAKVNIKEDVTLDPKGASYSGPFTIDVYDPTTGASLGHVGGRVTGQRVPAN
;
A
#
# COMPACT_ATOMS: atom_id res chain seq x y z
N MET A 1 0.65 -5.19 11.29
CA MET A 1 1.28 -5.75 10.09
C MET A 1 0.24 -6.58 9.36
N VAL A 2 -0.39 -6.04 8.32
CA VAL A 2 -1.29 -6.83 7.46
C VAL A 2 -0.44 -7.36 6.31
N CYS A 3 -0.13 -8.65 6.35
CA CYS A 3 0.51 -9.35 5.24
C CYS A 3 -0.61 -9.88 4.34
N ALA A 4 -0.77 -9.30 3.14
CA ALA A 4 -1.69 -9.82 2.13
C ALA A 4 -0.87 -10.48 1.03
N VAL A 5 -0.99 -11.80 0.90
CA VAL A 5 -0.32 -12.59 -0.15
C VAL A 5 -1.35 -12.95 -1.22
N LEU A 6 -1.15 -12.47 -2.45
CA LEU A 6 -1.93 -12.92 -3.60
C LEU A 6 -1.33 -14.23 -4.12
N ARG A 7 -2.05 -15.34 -3.89
CA ARG A 7 -1.57 -16.73 -4.05
C ARG A 7 -1.08 -17.15 -5.44
N ARG A 8 -1.28 -16.35 -6.49
CA ARG A 8 -0.94 -16.75 -7.88
C ARG A 8 0.40 -16.19 -8.38
N THR A 9 0.89 -15.10 -7.81
CA THR A 9 2.13 -14.42 -8.24
C THR A 9 3.08 -14.16 -7.07
N GLN A 10 2.78 -14.68 -5.88
CA GLN A 10 3.52 -14.36 -4.64
C GLN A 10 3.64 -12.85 -4.38
N ASN A 11 2.74 -12.04 -4.95
CA ASN A 11 2.71 -10.60 -4.70
C ASN A 11 2.38 -10.39 -3.23
N PHE A 12 3.19 -9.58 -2.56
CA PHE A 12 3.04 -9.33 -1.15
C PHE A 12 3.13 -7.84 -0.85
N CYS A 13 2.27 -7.40 0.07
CA CYS A 13 2.34 -6.09 0.66
C CYS A 13 2.77 -6.23 2.12
N MET A 14 3.81 -5.50 2.50
CA MET A 14 4.24 -5.35 3.89
C MET A 14 4.10 -3.88 4.25
N GLY A 15 3.50 -3.59 5.39
CA GLY A 15 3.33 -2.20 5.80
C GLY A 15 3.25 -2.02 7.30
N VAL A 16 3.59 -0.79 7.67
CA VAL A 16 3.38 -0.24 9.01
C VAL A 16 2.39 0.91 8.91
N TRP A 17 1.73 1.18 10.02
CA TRP A 17 0.84 2.33 10.14
C TRP A 17 1.13 3.04 11.46
N GLN A 18 0.88 4.33 11.48
CA GLN A 18 0.95 5.17 12.66
C GLN A 18 -0.31 6.03 12.71
N GLN A 19 -0.96 6.07 13.87
CA GLN A 19 -2.04 7.03 14.09
C GLN A 19 -1.44 8.43 14.30
N THR A 20 -1.83 9.39 13.46
CA THR A 20 -1.34 10.77 13.49
C THR A 20 -2.34 11.74 14.13
N GLY A 21 -3.57 11.30 14.38
CA GLY A 21 -4.61 12.06 15.09
C GLY A 21 -5.90 11.24 15.27
N PRO A 22 -6.97 11.84 15.82
CA PRO A 22 -8.28 11.21 15.85
C PRO A 22 -8.69 10.76 14.44
N PHE A 23 -8.97 9.47 14.28
CA PHE A 23 -9.33 8.84 13.00
C PHE A 23 -8.34 9.04 11.84
N SER A 24 -7.13 9.54 12.09
CA SER A 24 -6.16 9.88 11.04
C SER A 24 -4.93 9.00 11.17
N TYR A 25 -4.51 8.41 10.04
CA TYR A 25 -3.47 7.40 9.99
C TYR A 25 -2.51 7.67 8.84
N HIS A 26 -1.22 7.56 9.13
CA HIS A 26 -0.18 7.46 8.13
C HIS A 26 0.14 5.98 7.89
N LEU A 27 0.12 5.54 6.65
CA LEU A 27 0.48 4.20 6.23
C LEU A 27 1.73 4.28 5.36
N ASN A 28 2.62 3.33 5.54
CA ASN A 28 3.79 3.15 4.69
C ASN A 28 3.91 1.67 4.37
N HIS A 29 3.70 1.32 3.11
CA HIS A 29 3.74 -0.05 2.65
C HIS A 29 4.69 -0.23 1.45
N PHE A 30 5.32 -1.39 1.39
CA PHE A 30 6.04 -1.87 0.23
C PHE A 30 5.24 -2.99 -0.40
N ALA A 31 4.91 -2.83 -1.69
CA ALA A 31 4.34 -3.88 -2.50
C ALA A 31 5.42 -4.45 -3.42
N LEU A 32 5.66 -5.76 -3.31
CA LEU A 32 6.55 -6.51 -4.17
C LEU A 32 5.73 -7.42 -5.07
N SER A 33 6.03 -7.40 -6.36
CA SER A 33 5.37 -8.25 -7.36
C SER A 33 6.38 -9.17 -8.02
N TYR A 34 6.04 -10.44 -8.17
CA TYR A 34 6.89 -11.43 -8.83
C TYR A 34 6.21 -11.98 -10.08
N ASN A 35 7.00 -12.26 -11.11
CA ASN A 35 6.50 -12.92 -12.31
C ASN A 35 6.36 -14.44 -12.11
N SER A 36 5.86 -15.16 -13.11
CA SER A 36 5.64 -16.61 -13.03
C SER A 36 6.91 -17.44 -12.85
N ALA A 37 8.09 -16.87 -13.11
CA ALA A 37 9.37 -17.50 -12.86
C ALA A 37 9.89 -17.25 -11.42
N GLY A 38 9.14 -16.51 -10.60
CA GLY A 38 9.53 -16.15 -9.23
C GLY A 38 10.57 -15.03 -9.16
N VAL A 39 10.79 -14.29 -10.25
CA VAL A 39 11.69 -13.13 -10.29
C VAL A 39 10.92 -11.88 -9.88
N LEU A 40 11.54 -11.03 -9.05
CA LEU A 40 10.96 -9.76 -8.63
C LEU A 40 10.83 -8.84 -9.86
N ASP A 41 9.60 -8.49 -10.18
CA ASP A 41 9.21 -7.74 -11.38
C ASP A 41 8.91 -6.27 -11.05
N ALA A 42 8.36 -6.01 -9.87
CA ALA A 42 8.11 -4.64 -9.42
C ALA A 42 8.31 -4.49 -7.91
N LYS A 43 8.87 -3.33 -7.53
CA LYS A 43 8.98 -2.87 -6.16
C LYS A 43 8.42 -1.45 -6.09
N VAL A 44 7.39 -1.25 -5.29
CA VAL A 44 6.83 0.08 -5.06
C VAL A 44 6.73 0.39 -3.57
N ASN A 45 6.98 1.64 -3.22
CA ASN A 45 6.68 2.17 -1.91
C ASN A 45 5.44 3.05 -1.99
N ILE A 46 4.45 2.76 -1.18
CA ILE A 46 3.19 3.47 -1.16
C ILE A 46 3.03 4.06 0.23
N LYS A 47 2.77 5.36 0.27
CA LYS A 47 2.51 6.10 1.49
C LYS A 47 1.14 6.71 1.39
N GLU A 48 0.38 6.66 2.46
CA GLU A 48 -1.00 7.13 2.49
C GLU A 48 -1.23 7.89 3.79
N ASP A 49 -1.87 9.04 3.71
CA ASP A 49 -2.39 9.75 4.88
C ASP A 49 -3.90 9.69 4.77
N VAL A 50 -4.55 8.82 5.55
CA VAL A 50 -5.98 8.56 5.43
C VAL A 50 -6.72 8.97 6.70
N THR A 51 -7.94 9.46 6.50
CA THR A 51 -8.89 9.72 7.58
C THR A 51 -10.04 8.70 7.46
N LEU A 52 -10.30 7.99 8.56
CA LEU A 52 -11.48 7.15 8.71
C LEU A 52 -12.70 8.02 9.01
N ASP A 53 -13.88 7.60 8.54
CA ASP A 53 -15.12 8.17 9.07
C ASP A 53 -15.31 7.81 10.57
N PRO A 54 -16.15 8.55 11.31
CA PRO A 54 -16.36 8.31 12.75
C PRO A 54 -16.89 6.91 13.11
N LYS A 55 -17.50 6.20 12.15
CA LYS A 55 -18.02 4.84 12.31
C LYS A 55 -17.01 3.77 11.85
N GLY A 56 -15.85 4.17 11.33
CA GLY A 56 -14.83 3.30 10.75
C GLY A 56 -15.31 2.51 9.52
N ALA A 57 -16.34 3.00 8.83
CA ALA A 57 -16.96 2.28 7.71
C ALA A 57 -16.27 2.59 6.37
N SER A 58 -15.62 3.74 6.26
CA SER A 58 -14.95 4.25 5.07
C SER A 58 -13.73 5.07 5.43
N TYR A 59 -12.87 5.30 4.44
CA TYR A 59 -11.67 6.11 4.57
C TYR A 59 -11.35 6.88 3.30
N SER A 60 -10.68 8.01 3.42
CA SER A 60 -10.14 8.76 2.28
C SER A 60 -8.91 9.58 2.68
N GLY A 61 -8.03 9.82 1.71
CA GLY A 61 -6.92 10.76 1.87
C GLY A 61 -5.92 10.69 0.73
N PRO A 62 -4.88 11.53 0.74
CA PRO A 62 -3.83 11.48 -0.27
C PRO A 62 -3.01 10.20 -0.18
N PHE A 63 -2.48 9.77 -1.32
CA PHE A 63 -1.43 8.75 -1.38
C PHE A 63 -0.34 9.14 -2.37
N THR A 64 0.83 8.54 -2.20
CA THR A 64 1.94 8.57 -3.14
C THR A 64 2.46 7.16 -3.39
N ILE A 65 2.85 6.87 -4.63
CA ILE A 65 3.51 5.63 -5.05
C ILE A 65 4.84 6.00 -5.67
N ASP A 66 5.93 5.58 -5.05
CA ASP A 66 7.27 5.61 -5.61
C ASP A 66 7.58 4.24 -6.22
N VAL A 67 7.90 4.22 -7.52
CA VAL A 67 8.25 3.00 -8.25
C VAL A 67 9.76 2.87 -8.33
N TYR A 68 10.27 1.67 -8.03
CA TYR A 68 11.69 1.38 -8.06
C TYR A 68 11.99 0.25 -9.03
N ASP A 69 13.15 0.36 -9.68
CA ASP A 69 13.75 -0.76 -10.40
C ASP A 69 14.09 -1.87 -9.38
N PRO A 70 13.59 -3.09 -9.59
CA PRO A 70 13.74 -4.17 -8.61
C PRO A 70 15.17 -4.69 -8.48
N THR A 71 16.04 -4.43 -9.47
CA THR A 71 17.43 -4.91 -9.50
C THR A 71 18.40 -3.88 -8.94
N THR A 72 18.27 -2.64 -9.39
CA THR A 72 19.18 -1.54 -9.07
C THR A 72 18.70 -0.67 -7.91
N GLY A 73 17.39 -0.68 -7.61
CA GLY A 73 16.76 0.18 -6.63
C GLY A 73 16.60 1.64 -7.07
N ALA A 74 16.92 1.96 -8.33
CA ALA A 74 16.76 3.30 -8.88
C ALA A 74 15.26 3.69 -8.92
N SER A 75 14.95 4.97 -8.68
CA SER A 75 13.59 5.47 -8.84
C SER A 75 13.21 5.53 -10.32
N LEU A 76 12.08 4.91 -10.67
CA LEU A 76 11.53 4.86 -12.02
C LEU A 76 10.36 5.83 -12.20
N GLY A 77 9.72 6.25 -11.12
CA GLY A 77 8.60 7.18 -11.20
C GLY A 77 7.94 7.46 -9.86
N HIS A 78 7.08 8.47 -9.88
CA HIS A 78 6.30 8.92 -8.74
C HIS A 78 4.86 9.21 -9.20
N VAL A 79 3.88 8.69 -8.47
CA VAL A 79 2.46 8.93 -8.73
C VAL A 79 1.81 9.40 -7.45
N GLY A 80 1.07 10.49 -7.52
CA GLY A 80 0.25 11.00 -6.41
C GLY A 80 -1.23 10.92 -6.75
N GLY A 81 -2.07 10.76 -5.74
CA GLY A 81 -3.52 10.74 -5.92
C GLY A 81 -4.27 10.84 -4.61
N ARG A 82 -5.58 10.55 -4.69
CA ARG A 82 -6.45 10.45 -3.53
C ARG A 82 -7.12 9.08 -3.52
N VAL A 83 -7.00 8.37 -2.40
CA VAL A 83 -7.64 7.08 -2.19
C VAL A 83 -8.98 7.29 -1.49
N THR A 84 -9.94 6.45 -1.82
CA THR A 84 -11.22 6.29 -1.11
C THR A 84 -11.51 4.81 -1.00
N GLY A 85 -11.86 4.34 0.19
CA GLY A 85 -12.20 2.93 0.41
C GLY A 85 -13.35 2.74 1.37
N GLN A 86 -14.05 1.63 1.20
CA GLN A 86 -15.07 1.14 2.13
C GLN A 86 -14.50 -0.07 2.88
N ARG A 87 -14.81 -0.18 4.16
CA ARG A 87 -14.40 -1.32 4.98
C ARG A 87 -15.08 -2.58 4.48
N VAL A 88 -14.28 -3.59 4.14
CA VAL A 88 -14.79 -4.93 3.88
C VAL A 88 -14.95 -5.65 5.24
N PRO A 89 -16.16 -6.04 5.64
CA PRO A 89 -16.38 -6.79 6.87
C PRO A 89 -15.83 -8.22 6.74
N ALA A 90 -15.44 -8.81 7.86
CA ALA A 90 -14.80 -10.14 7.90
C ALA A 90 -15.81 -11.32 7.93
N ASN A 91 -17.01 -11.16 7.37
CA ASN A 91 -18.12 -12.09 7.53
C ASN A 91 -17.84 -13.51 7.05
#